data_AF-A0A355DSJ7-F1
#
_entry.id   AF-A0A355DSJ7-F1
#
_cell.length_a   1.000
_cell.length_b   1.000
_cell.length_c   1.000
_cell.angle_alpha   90.00
_cell.angle_beta   90.00
_cell.angle_gamma   90.00
#
_symmetry.space_group_name_H-M   'P 1'
#
loop_
_entity.id
_entity.type
_entity.pdbx_description
1 polymer ?
#
loop_
_entity_poly.entity_id
_entity_poly.type
_entity_poly.pdbx_seq_one_letter_code
_entity_poly.pdbx_strand_id
1 'polypeptide(L)'
;MEYYKDDPKAVSILHEYARQGENDAVRLLLNYPSHPETFAILRHRVQSTFDKDSSSYDYDALTIFVKHYHEHPQTLSMLMEGIQTQLSKEGSRGDGIAKFALNLLMEYYPEHPQTLPFLIGSVERSNDTFSETERRMIDLLVRHYRDDPRVLPFLKQIAQNHSNRYLRTDALYNMAWGYGSNPETLSFLQQRIQAEQGCDDPIMIWYVMGAIGNSCTDNPQTLPWLKELAHDTGNDKLRDAAIEVLGEHFLSDPETYKLLSDVARHESDETIRLTAFRAIAKHAEQTKKEHPDESETFP
;
A
#
# COMPACT_ATOMS: atom_id res chain seq x y z
N MET A 1 19.55 17.31 -31.79
CA MET A 1 19.93 15.88 -31.76
C MET A 1 19.23 15.07 -32.86
N GLU A 2 18.94 15.65 -34.04
CA GLU A 2 18.31 14.90 -35.15
C GLU A 2 19.32 14.39 -36.20
N TYR A 3 20.59 14.80 -36.12
CA TYR A 3 21.58 14.55 -37.19
C TYR A 3 22.22 13.15 -37.22
N TYR A 4 21.95 12.28 -36.25
CA TYR A 4 22.64 10.97 -36.15
C TYR A 4 21.72 9.76 -36.15
N LYS A 5 20.39 9.96 -36.30
CA LYS A 5 19.39 8.90 -36.11
C LYS A 5 19.50 7.73 -37.09
N ASP A 6 20.31 7.88 -38.14
CA ASP A 6 20.53 6.86 -39.17
C ASP A 6 22.01 6.61 -39.48
N ASP A 7 22.97 7.09 -38.67
CA ASP A 7 24.39 6.75 -38.86
C ASP A 7 24.72 5.39 -38.24
N PRO A 8 25.00 4.34 -39.04
CA PRO A 8 25.29 3.00 -38.53
C PRO A 8 26.53 2.96 -37.63
N LYS A 9 27.49 3.88 -37.81
CA LYS A 9 28.68 3.97 -36.97
C LYS A 9 28.33 4.52 -35.59
N ALA A 10 27.46 5.54 -35.52
CA ALA A 10 27.00 6.08 -34.26
C ALA A 10 26.23 5.01 -33.46
N VAL A 11 25.36 4.24 -34.12
CA VAL A 11 24.62 3.13 -33.49
C VAL A 11 25.57 2.06 -32.97
N SER A 12 26.56 1.65 -33.77
CA SER A 12 27.56 0.64 -33.35
C SER A 12 28.36 1.09 -32.13
N ILE A 13 28.76 2.37 -32.09
CA ILE A 13 29.49 2.94 -30.94
C ILE A 13 28.61 2.94 -29.69
N LEU A 14 27.34 3.38 -29.82
CA LEU A 14 26.39 3.36 -28.71
C LEU A 14 26.17 1.95 -28.17
N HIS A 15 26.05 0.95 -29.05
CA HIS A 15 25.93 -0.45 -28.65
C HIS A 15 27.16 -0.96 -27.92
N GLU A 16 28.37 -0.58 -28.36
CA GLU A 16 29.61 -0.94 -27.67
C GLU A 16 29.68 -0.36 -26.25
N TYR A 17 29.48 0.95 -26.10
CA TYR A 17 29.50 1.60 -24.78
C TYR A 17 28.38 1.09 -23.86
N ALA A 18 27.18 0.84 -24.41
CA ALA A 18 26.09 0.27 -23.65
C ALA A 18 26.42 -1.16 -23.15
N ARG A 19 27.17 -1.97 -23.91
CA ARG A 19 27.66 -3.27 -23.42
C ARG A 19 28.69 -3.13 -22.31
N GLN A 20 29.50 -2.07 -22.32
CA GLN A 20 30.55 -1.83 -21.33
C GLN A 20 30.06 -1.26 -19.99
N GLY A 21 28.77 -0.95 -19.87
CA GLY A 21 28.20 -0.45 -18.62
C GLY A 21 27.86 1.05 -18.62
N GLU A 22 28.09 1.77 -19.72
CA GLU A 22 27.82 3.20 -19.79
C GLU A 22 26.31 3.49 -19.81
N ASN A 23 25.80 4.17 -18.77
CA ASN A 23 24.38 4.47 -18.63
C ASN A 23 23.90 5.52 -19.64
N ASP A 24 24.75 6.49 -19.99
CA ASP A 24 24.42 7.49 -21.01
C ASP A 24 24.26 6.86 -22.40
N ALA A 25 25.08 5.85 -22.72
CA ALA A 25 24.90 5.08 -23.94
C ALA A 25 23.57 4.31 -23.94
N VAL A 26 23.19 3.70 -22.80
CA VAL A 26 21.88 3.04 -22.65
C VAL A 26 20.72 4.00 -22.83
N ARG A 27 20.79 5.19 -22.24
CA ARG A 27 19.77 6.23 -22.46
C ARG A 27 19.65 6.55 -23.94
N LEU A 28 20.76 6.73 -24.64
CA LEU A 28 20.73 7.04 -26.06
C LEU A 28 20.16 5.92 -26.95
N LEU A 29 20.10 4.67 -26.46
CA LEU A 29 19.43 3.56 -27.15
C LEU A 29 17.91 3.75 -27.32
N LEU A 30 17.28 4.65 -26.56
CA LEU A 30 15.87 5.01 -26.75
C LEU A 30 15.57 5.56 -28.16
N ASN A 31 16.61 6.05 -28.86
CA ASN A 31 16.49 6.55 -30.23
C ASN A 31 16.48 5.42 -31.27
N TYR A 32 16.81 4.18 -30.89
CA TYR A 32 16.98 3.03 -31.79
C TYR A 32 16.25 1.75 -31.30
N PRO A 33 14.95 1.81 -30.97
CA PRO A 33 14.22 0.68 -30.37
C PRO A 33 13.94 -0.46 -31.36
N SER A 34 14.00 -0.21 -32.66
CA SER A 34 13.73 -1.26 -33.67
C SER A 34 14.99 -2.06 -34.05
N HIS A 35 16.17 -1.68 -33.54
CA HIS A 35 17.41 -2.37 -33.87
C HIS A 35 17.54 -3.66 -33.05
N PRO A 36 17.80 -4.83 -33.66
CA PRO A 36 17.83 -6.12 -32.95
C PRO A 36 18.89 -6.17 -31.84
N GLU A 37 20.05 -5.52 -32.05
CA GLU A 37 21.08 -5.43 -31.01
C GLU A 37 20.65 -4.59 -29.81
N THR A 38 19.78 -3.59 -29.99
CA THR A 38 19.28 -2.76 -28.88
C THR A 38 18.51 -3.63 -27.89
N PHE A 39 17.62 -4.49 -28.37
CA PHE A 39 16.90 -5.44 -27.52
C PHE A 39 17.86 -6.37 -26.78
N ALA A 40 18.83 -6.97 -27.49
CA ALA A 40 19.78 -7.90 -26.87
C ALA A 40 20.63 -7.25 -25.76
N ILE A 41 21.07 -6.00 -25.98
CA ILE A 41 21.85 -5.24 -25.01
C ILE A 41 21.00 -4.87 -23.80
N LEU A 42 19.81 -4.30 -24.01
CA LEU A 42 18.90 -3.95 -22.91
C LEU A 42 18.50 -5.18 -22.10
N ARG A 43 18.20 -6.29 -22.78
CA ARG A 43 17.92 -7.58 -22.12
C ARG A 43 19.06 -8.01 -21.21
N HIS A 44 20.30 -7.98 -21.70
CA HIS A 44 21.46 -8.34 -20.90
C HIS A 44 21.66 -7.38 -19.70
N ARG A 45 21.48 -6.08 -19.90
CA ARG A 45 21.58 -5.06 -18.83
C ARG A 45 20.50 -5.24 -17.76
N VAL A 46 19.27 -5.53 -18.17
CA VAL A 46 18.16 -5.82 -17.26
C VAL A 46 18.42 -7.11 -16.48
N GLN A 47 18.90 -8.16 -17.14
CA GLN A 47 19.29 -9.39 -16.46
C GLN A 47 20.33 -9.11 -15.38
N SER A 48 21.40 -8.38 -15.73
CA SER A 48 22.45 -7.99 -14.78
C SER A 48 21.94 -7.13 -13.63
N THR A 49 20.91 -6.31 -13.86
CA THR A 49 20.23 -5.54 -12.81
C THR A 49 19.53 -6.45 -11.79
N PHE A 50 18.97 -7.56 -12.25
CA PHE A 50 18.28 -8.53 -11.39
C PHE A 50 19.18 -9.64 -10.83
N ASP A 51 20.43 -9.72 -11.28
CA ASP A 51 21.38 -10.73 -10.79
C ASP A 51 21.60 -10.63 -9.28
N LYS A 52 21.88 -11.79 -8.66
CA LYS A 52 21.87 -11.92 -7.21
C LYS A 52 22.91 -11.03 -6.52
N ASP A 53 24.07 -10.89 -7.12
CA ASP A 53 25.22 -10.18 -6.55
C ASP A 53 25.34 -8.73 -7.04
N SER A 54 24.33 -8.23 -7.78
CA SER A 54 24.40 -6.91 -8.39
C SER A 54 24.43 -5.80 -7.33
N SER A 55 25.47 -4.96 -7.40
CA SER A 55 25.68 -3.80 -6.54
C SER A 55 25.23 -2.47 -7.17
N SER A 56 24.84 -2.51 -8.46
CA SER A 56 24.41 -1.35 -9.23
C SER A 56 23.20 -1.74 -10.09
N TYR A 57 22.11 -1.00 -9.96
CA TYR A 57 20.87 -1.26 -10.67
C TYR A 57 20.72 -0.29 -11.84
N ASP A 58 20.49 -0.83 -13.03
CA ASP A 58 20.29 -0.04 -14.24
C ASP A 58 18.80 0.22 -14.49
N TYR A 59 18.28 1.17 -13.71
CA TYR A 59 16.89 1.63 -13.82
C TYR A 59 16.57 2.16 -15.22
N ASP A 60 17.53 2.76 -15.91
CA ASP A 60 17.34 3.30 -17.26
C ASP A 60 17.16 2.17 -18.27
N ALA A 61 18.02 1.13 -18.24
CA ALA A 61 17.83 -0.03 -19.10
C ALA A 61 16.49 -0.71 -18.83
N LEU A 62 16.10 -0.91 -17.56
CA LEU A 62 14.82 -1.52 -17.22
C LEU A 62 13.63 -0.70 -17.72
N THR A 63 13.67 0.62 -17.54
CA THR A 63 12.62 1.53 -18.02
C THR A 63 12.49 1.48 -19.55
N ILE A 64 13.62 1.61 -20.27
CA ILE A 64 13.63 1.60 -21.73
C ILE A 64 13.17 0.24 -22.26
N PHE A 65 13.62 -0.84 -21.61
CA PHE A 65 13.25 -2.20 -21.98
C PHE A 65 11.74 -2.43 -21.86
N VAL A 66 11.13 -2.12 -20.71
CA VAL A 66 9.68 -2.28 -20.52
C VAL A 66 8.92 -1.34 -21.45
N LYS A 67 9.28 -0.05 -21.49
CA LYS A 67 8.56 0.94 -22.29
C LYS A 67 8.49 0.59 -23.77
N HIS A 68 9.59 0.17 -24.37
CA HIS A 68 9.68 -0.06 -25.81
C HIS A 68 9.37 -1.50 -26.24
N TYR A 69 9.46 -2.46 -25.32
CA TYR A 69 9.27 -3.89 -25.63
C TYR A 69 8.21 -4.55 -24.76
N HIS A 70 7.24 -3.80 -24.21
CA HIS A 70 6.21 -4.39 -23.34
C HIS A 70 5.39 -5.49 -24.05
N GLU A 71 5.14 -5.33 -25.35
CA GLU A 71 4.46 -6.33 -26.20
C GLU A 71 5.31 -7.59 -26.47
N HIS A 72 6.61 -7.54 -26.18
CA HIS A 72 7.48 -8.69 -26.40
C HIS A 72 7.30 -9.72 -25.25
N PRO A 73 7.08 -11.01 -25.55
CA PRO A 73 6.68 -12.01 -24.54
C PRO A 73 7.71 -12.22 -23.43
N GLN A 74 9.00 -11.96 -23.70
CA GLN A 74 10.06 -12.08 -22.70
C GLN A 74 10.09 -10.92 -21.69
N THR A 75 9.49 -9.78 -22.01
CA THR A 75 9.60 -8.58 -21.17
C THR A 75 8.86 -8.77 -19.86
N LEU A 76 7.63 -9.28 -19.92
CA LEU A 76 6.83 -9.59 -18.74
C LEU A 76 7.50 -10.64 -17.85
N SER A 77 7.97 -11.75 -18.44
CA SER A 77 8.58 -12.84 -17.69
C SER A 77 9.85 -12.36 -16.97
N MET A 78 10.70 -11.59 -17.65
CA MET A 78 11.90 -11.01 -17.04
C MET A 78 11.58 -10.06 -15.89
N LEU A 79 10.52 -9.26 -16.01
CA LEU A 79 10.10 -8.34 -14.96
C LEU A 79 9.61 -9.11 -13.72
N MET A 80 8.76 -10.12 -13.91
CA MET A 80 8.23 -10.96 -12.83
C MET A 80 9.33 -11.79 -12.15
N GLU A 81 10.18 -12.46 -12.93
CA GLU A 81 11.32 -13.24 -12.42
C GLU A 81 12.34 -12.34 -11.70
N GLY A 82 12.58 -11.14 -12.23
CA GLY A 82 13.44 -10.13 -11.64
C GLY A 82 12.95 -9.66 -10.28
N ILE A 83 11.68 -9.26 -10.18
CA ILE A 83 11.03 -8.89 -8.92
C ILE A 83 11.16 -10.04 -7.91
N GLN A 84 10.78 -11.26 -8.29
CA GLN A 84 10.81 -12.41 -7.40
C GLN A 84 12.23 -12.74 -6.92
N THR A 85 13.23 -12.62 -7.80
CA THR A 85 14.64 -12.84 -7.44
C THR A 85 15.11 -11.85 -6.40
N GLN A 86 14.68 -10.59 -6.49
CA GLN A 86 15.06 -9.54 -5.54
C GLN A 86 14.32 -9.66 -4.20
N LEU A 87 13.05 -10.08 -4.21
CA LEU A 87 12.30 -10.40 -2.98
C LEU A 87 12.92 -11.56 -2.20
N SER A 88 13.53 -12.53 -2.88
CA SER A 88 14.22 -13.64 -2.23
C SER A 88 15.60 -13.27 -1.64
N LYS A 89 16.07 -12.02 -1.78
CA LYS A 89 17.33 -11.58 -1.19
C LYS A 89 17.09 -11.07 0.23
N GLU A 90 17.97 -11.45 1.15
CA GLU A 90 18.01 -10.85 2.47
C GLU A 90 18.59 -9.42 2.38
N GLY A 91 17.79 -8.42 2.78
CA GLY A 91 18.23 -7.03 2.93
C GLY A 91 17.46 -6.01 2.08
N SER A 92 17.43 -4.76 2.57
CA SER A 92 16.60 -3.68 2.02
C SER A 92 17.00 -3.15 0.63
N ARG A 93 18.18 -3.51 0.12
CA ARG A 93 18.66 -3.00 -1.19
C ARG A 93 17.92 -3.62 -2.37
N GLY A 94 17.61 -4.92 -2.30
CA GLY A 94 16.84 -5.61 -3.35
C GLY A 94 15.39 -5.11 -3.43
N ASP A 95 14.85 -4.67 -2.30
CA ASP A 95 13.48 -4.17 -2.20
C ASP A 95 13.26 -2.90 -3.04
N GLY A 96 14.26 -2.02 -3.18
CA GLY A 96 14.15 -0.80 -3.99
C GLY A 96 13.93 -1.08 -5.48
N ILE A 97 14.75 -1.96 -6.07
CA ILE A 97 14.64 -2.33 -7.48
C ILE A 97 13.40 -3.22 -7.73
N ALA A 98 13.03 -4.08 -6.78
CA ALA A 98 11.80 -4.88 -6.87
C ALA A 98 10.56 -3.97 -6.89
N LYS A 99 10.49 -2.98 -6.00
CA LYS A 99 9.41 -1.97 -5.97
C LYS A 99 9.35 -1.15 -7.25
N PHE A 100 10.50 -0.75 -7.80
CA PHE A 100 10.54 -0.04 -9.07
C PHE A 100 10.02 -0.89 -10.23
N ALA A 101 10.49 -2.13 -10.34
CA ALA A 101 10.04 -3.09 -11.34
C ALA A 101 8.54 -3.41 -11.19
N LEU A 102 8.03 -3.50 -9.96
CA LEU A 102 6.60 -3.67 -9.67
C LEU A 102 5.76 -2.47 -10.17
N ASN A 103 6.26 -1.24 -10.03
CA ASN A 103 5.56 -0.08 -10.58
C ASN A 103 5.49 -0.13 -12.11
N LEU A 104 6.58 -0.51 -12.78
CA LEU A 104 6.56 -0.73 -14.24
C LEU A 104 5.62 -1.87 -14.63
N LEU A 105 5.53 -2.93 -13.83
CA LEU A 105 4.59 -4.03 -14.07
C LEU A 105 3.15 -3.51 -14.05
N MET A 106 2.80 -2.66 -13.07
CA MET A 106 1.46 -2.08 -12.97
C MET A 106 1.18 -0.98 -13.99
N GLU A 107 2.20 -0.31 -14.52
CA GLU A 107 2.05 0.70 -15.57
C GLU A 107 1.75 0.05 -16.93
N TYR A 108 2.47 -1.03 -17.28
CA TYR A 108 2.39 -1.63 -18.62
C TYR A 108 1.55 -2.91 -18.69
N TYR A 109 1.33 -3.60 -17.57
CA TYR A 109 0.62 -4.89 -17.53
C TYR A 109 -0.49 -4.99 -16.47
N PRO A 110 -1.27 -3.95 -16.16
CA PRO A 110 -2.30 -4.04 -15.11
C PRO A 110 -3.39 -5.06 -15.45
N GLU A 111 -3.78 -5.19 -16.72
CA GLU A 111 -4.84 -6.11 -17.14
C GLU A 111 -4.32 -7.45 -17.66
N HIS A 112 -2.99 -7.67 -17.62
CA HIS A 112 -2.43 -8.91 -18.12
C HIS A 112 -2.83 -10.08 -17.19
N PRO A 113 -3.29 -11.23 -17.73
CA PRO A 113 -3.86 -12.31 -16.93
C PRO A 113 -2.91 -12.93 -15.90
N GLN A 114 -1.60 -12.74 -16.08
CA GLN A 114 -0.57 -13.22 -15.15
C GLN A 114 -0.25 -12.23 -14.02
N THR A 115 -0.65 -10.96 -14.11
CA THR A 115 -0.25 -9.94 -13.13
C THR A 115 -0.89 -10.20 -11.78
N LEU A 116 -2.21 -10.40 -11.70
CA LEU A 116 -2.87 -10.71 -10.44
C LEU A 116 -2.37 -12.03 -9.80
N PRO A 117 -2.29 -13.17 -10.51
CA PRO A 117 -1.68 -14.39 -9.97
C PRO A 117 -0.24 -14.20 -9.48
N PHE A 118 0.55 -13.38 -10.17
CA PHE A 118 1.91 -13.06 -9.76
C PHE A 118 1.93 -12.30 -8.43
N LEU A 119 1.14 -11.22 -8.29
CA LEU A 119 1.06 -10.44 -7.06
C LEU A 119 0.65 -11.30 -5.86
N ILE A 120 -0.40 -12.11 -6.02
CA ILE A 120 -0.86 -13.04 -4.98
C ILE A 120 0.26 -14.03 -4.62
N GLY A 121 0.79 -14.73 -5.63
CA GLY A 121 1.79 -15.78 -5.39
C GLY A 121 3.10 -15.25 -4.82
N SER A 122 3.49 -14.00 -5.13
CA SER A 122 4.67 -13.37 -4.55
C SER A 122 4.48 -13.07 -3.07
N VAL A 123 3.31 -12.55 -2.66
CA VAL A 123 2.99 -12.32 -1.24
C VAL A 123 2.72 -13.66 -0.51
N GLU A 124 2.22 -14.71 -1.15
CA GLU A 124 2.10 -16.03 -0.50
C GLU A 124 3.45 -16.65 -0.13
N ARG A 125 4.48 -16.34 -0.89
CA ARG A 125 5.86 -16.82 -0.67
C ARG A 125 6.66 -15.92 0.26
N SER A 126 6.08 -14.84 0.78
CA SER A 126 6.79 -13.93 1.67
C SER A 126 7.23 -14.65 2.93
N ASN A 127 8.41 -14.26 3.43
CA ASN A 127 8.94 -14.77 4.67
C ASN A 127 8.53 -13.84 5.83
N ASP A 128 9.15 -13.99 7.00
CA ASP A 128 8.89 -13.16 8.17
C ASP A 128 9.59 -11.79 8.12
N THR A 129 10.44 -11.54 7.11
CA THR A 129 11.14 -10.26 6.95
C THR A 129 10.24 -9.20 6.32
N PHE A 130 10.50 -7.95 6.66
CA PHE A 130 9.74 -6.82 6.14
C PHE A 130 10.19 -6.43 4.73
N SER A 131 9.22 -6.28 3.81
CA SER A 131 9.43 -5.76 2.44
C SER A 131 8.40 -4.67 2.13
N GLU A 132 8.88 -3.51 1.69
CA GLU A 132 8.00 -2.45 1.17
C GLU A 132 7.34 -2.88 -0.13
N THR A 133 8.01 -3.72 -0.92
CA THR A 133 7.46 -4.25 -2.17
C THR A 133 6.26 -5.14 -1.91
N GLU A 134 6.32 -6.07 -0.95
CA GLU A 134 5.21 -6.96 -0.60
C GLU A 134 4.02 -6.17 -0.03
N ARG A 135 4.27 -5.21 0.87
CA ARG A 135 3.25 -4.25 1.33
C ARG A 135 2.61 -3.50 0.15
N ARG A 136 3.43 -3.06 -0.81
CA ARG A 136 2.95 -2.38 -2.02
C ARG A 136 2.11 -3.31 -2.89
N MET A 137 2.44 -4.59 -3.01
CA MET A 137 1.63 -5.57 -3.73
C MET A 137 0.24 -5.70 -3.10
N ILE A 138 0.13 -5.76 -1.77
CA ILE A 138 -1.17 -5.80 -1.06
C ILE A 138 -2.03 -4.56 -1.40
N ASP A 139 -1.43 -3.36 -1.38
CA ASP A 139 -2.13 -2.12 -1.76
C ASP A 139 -2.58 -2.14 -3.23
N LEU A 140 -1.73 -2.63 -4.14
CA LEU A 140 -2.06 -2.74 -5.57
C LEU A 140 -3.19 -3.76 -5.83
N LEU A 141 -3.24 -4.86 -5.08
CA LEU A 141 -4.32 -5.84 -5.17
C LEU A 141 -5.69 -5.18 -4.93
N VAL A 142 -5.81 -4.32 -3.91
CA VAL A 142 -7.06 -3.63 -3.61
C VAL A 142 -7.34 -2.45 -4.53
N ARG A 143 -6.30 -1.75 -5.00
CA ARG A 143 -6.50 -0.61 -5.92
C ARG A 143 -6.94 -1.02 -7.33
N HIS A 144 -6.41 -2.14 -7.83
CA HIS A 144 -6.60 -2.55 -9.22
C HIS A 144 -7.51 -3.77 -9.39
N TYR A 145 -7.59 -4.65 -8.40
CA TYR A 145 -8.28 -5.93 -8.53
C TYR A 145 -9.33 -6.16 -7.44
N ARG A 146 -9.86 -5.08 -6.84
CA ARG A 146 -10.85 -5.14 -5.75
C ARG A 146 -12.00 -6.10 -6.02
N ASP A 147 -12.53 -6.04 -7.24
CA ASP A 147 -13.71 -6.78 -7.66
C ASP A 147 -13.39 -8.22 -8.08
N ASP A 148 -12.11 -8.60 -8.17
CA ASP A 148 -11.73 -9.99 -8.42
C ASP A 148 -12.01 -10.82 -7.15
N PRO A 149 -12.76 -11.94 -7.27
CA PRO A 149 -13.20 -12.73 -6.12
C PRO A 149 -12.05 -13.39 -5.35
N ARG A 150 -10.83 -13.40 -5.88
CA ARG A 150 -9.64 -13.94 -5.20
C ARG A 150 -9.05 -12.98 -4.18
N VAL A 151 -9.22 -11.67 -4.32
CA VAL A 151 -8.49 -10.68 -3.52
C VAL A 151 -8.95 -10.66 -2.06
N LEU A 152 -10.25 -10.51 -1.79
CA LEU A 152 -10.74 -10.46 -0.41
C LEU A 152 -10.44 -11.75 0.39
N PRO A 153 -10.66 -12.97 -0.14
CA PRO A 153 -10.25 -14.20 0.54
C PRO A 153 -8.74 -14.27 0.80
N PHE A 154 -7.92 -13.82 -0.16
CA PHE A 154 -6.48 -13.76 0.01
C PHE A 154 -6.06 -12.81 1.14
N LEU A 155 -6.65 -11.61 1.22
CA LEU A 155 -6.39 -10.68 2.33
C LEU A 155 -6.80 -11.27 3.68
N LYS A 156 -7.95 -11.95 3.76
CA LYS A 156 -8.39 -12.67 4.98
C LYS A 156 -7.35 -13.71 5.40
N GLN A 157 -6.81 -14.49 4.46
CA GLN A 157 -5.76 -15.48 4.75
C GLN A 157 -4.49 -14.81 5.30
N ILE A 158 -4.02 -13.73 4.66
CA ILE A 158 -2.84 -12.99 5.13
C ILE A 158 -3.08 -12.44 6.54
N ALA A 159 -4.17 -11.71 6.75
CA ALA A 159 -4.53 -11.12 8.04
C ALA A 159 -4.65 -12.15 9.18
N GLN A 160 -5.04 -13.40 8.86
CA GLN A 160 -5.24 -14.43 9.88
C GLN A 160 -3.96 -15.19 10.24
N ASN A 161 -3.15 -15.54 9.24
CA ASN A 161 -2.13 -16.59 9.39
C ASN A 161 -0.71 -16.16 9.01
N HIS A 162 -0.51 -14.99 8.39
CA HIS A 162 0.82 -14.61 7.92
C HIS A 162 1.79 -14.42 9.11
N SER A 163 3.02 -14.90 9.01
CA SER A 163 4.02 -14.81 10.10
C SER A 163 4.45 -13.35 10.35
N ASN A 164 4.71 -12.61 9.26
CA ASN A 164 5.01 -11.18 9.30
C ASN A 164 3.79 -10.37 9.72
N ARG A 165 3.88 -9.73 10.90
CA ARG A 165 2.82 -8.89 11.47
C ARG A 165 2.49 -7.67 10.61
N TYR A 166 3.47 -7.08 9.91
CA TYR A 166 3.24 -5.90 9.09
C TYR A 166 2.33 -6.24 7.91
N LEU A 167 2.54 -7.40 7.26
CA LEU A 167 1.65 -7.86 6.20
C LEU A 167 0.24 -8.20 6.72
N ARG A 168 0.11 -8.71 7.96
CA ARG A 168 -1.22 -8.88 8.59
C ARG A 168 -1.91 -7.54 8.76
N THR A 169 -1.22 -6.54 9.31
CA THR A 169 -1.72 -5.17 9.47
C THR A 169 -2.11 -4.55 8.14
N ASP A 170 -1.27 -4.71 7.11
CA ASP A 170 -1.53 -4.19 5.77
C ASP A 170 -2.75 -4.82 5.12
N ALA A 171 -2.94 -6.13 5.31
CA ALA A 171 -4.14 -6.81 4.87
C ALA A 171 -5.39 -6.27 5.58
N LEU A 172 -5.36 -6.10 6.91
CA LEU A 172 -6.47 -5.51 7.67
C LEU A 172 -6.80 -4.07 7.22
N TYR A 173 -5.77 -3.23 7.05
CA TYR A 173 -5.93 -1.87 6.55
C TYR A 173 -6.57 -1.84 5.17
N ASN A 174 -6.05 -2.63 4.23
CA ASN A 174 -6.55 -2.68 2.86
C ASN A 174 -7.94 -3.30 2.78
N MET A 175 -8.28 -4.23 3.69
CA MET A 175 -9.64 -4.74 3.83
C MET A 175 -10.61 -3.65 4.25
N ALA A 176 -10.28 -2.86 5.29
CA ALA A 176 -11.12 -1.74 5.73
C ALA A 176 -11.33 -0.72 4.59
N TRP A 177 -10.23 -0.31 3.93
CA TRP A 177 -10.29 0.68 2.86
C TRP A 177 -11.00 0.18 1.58
N GLY A 178 -10.74 -1.06 1.19
CA GLY A 178 -11.24 -1.65 -0.05
C GLY A 178 -12.66 -2.18 0.03
N TYR A 179 -13.06 -2.67 1.21
CA TYR A 179 -14.24 -3.50 1.39
C TYR A 179 -15.09 -3.08 2.60
N GLY A 180 -14.97 -1.83 3.06
CA GLY A 180 -15.67 -1.33 4.25
C GLY A 180 -17.20 -1.39 4.19
N SER A 181 -17.79 -1.29 2.99
CA SER A 181 -19.23 -1.46 2.77
C SER A 181 -19.69 -2.93 2.85
N ASN A 182 -18.78 -3.90 2.87
CA ASN A 182 -19.12 -5.32 3.02
C ASN A 182 -19.24 -5.67 4.52
N PRO A 183 -20.44 -6.09 5.00
CA PRO A 183 -20.64 -6.42 6.41
C PRO A 183 -19.71 -7.52 6.94
N GLU A 184 -19.41 -8.53 6.13
CA GLU A 184 -18.51 -9.62 6.54
C GLU A 184 -17.07 -9.15 6.76
N THR A 185 -16.66 -8.09 6.04
CA THR A 185 -15.33 -7.50 6.22
C THR A 185 -15.23 -6.86 7.59
N LEU A 186 -16.22 -6.07 8.00
CA LEU A 186 -16.20 -5.44 9.31
C LEU A 186 -16.18 -6.48 10.43
N SER A 187 -17.03 -7.52 10.36
CA SER A 187 -17.02 -8.59 11.37
C SER A 187 -15.67 -9.31 11.46
N PHE A 188 -15.00 -9.53 10.33
CA PHE A 188 -13.66 -10.10 10.31
C PHE A 188 -12.62 -9.15 10.94
N LEU A 189 -12.66 -7.86 10.61
CA LEU A 189 -11.76 -6.85 11.21
C LEU A 189 -11.93 -6.80 12.73
N GLN A 190 -13.17 -6.76 13.22
CA GLN A 190 -13.50 -6.78 14.64
C GLN A 190 -12.89 -8.01 15.35
N GLN A 191 -13.10 -9.21 14.78
CA GLN A 191 -12.54 -10.44 15.31
C GLN A 191 -11.01 -10.41 15.36
N ARG A 192 -10.35 -9.88 14.32
CA ARG A 192 -8.89 -9.79 14.24
C ARG A 192 -8.31 -8.78 15.21
N ILE A 193 -8.93 -7.60 15.34
CA ILE A 193 -8.54 -6.60 16.34
C ILE A 193 -8.68 -7.17 17.75
N GLN A 194 -9.79 -7.87 18.04
CA GLN A 194 -10.00 -8.54 19.33
C GLN A 194 -8.92 -9.58 19.63
N ALA A 195 -8.56 -10.41 18.64
CA ALA A 195 -7.52 -11.43 18.78
C ALA A 195 -6.11 -10.82 18.99
N GLU A 196 -5.89 -9.58 18.54
CA GLU A 196 -4.60 -8.89 18.63
C GLU A 196 -4.54 -7.86 19.77
N GLN A 197 -5.54 -7.82 20.67
CA GLN A 197 -5.56 -6.88 21.81
C GLN A 197 -4.36 -7.00 22.75
N GLY A 198 -3.72 -8.18 22.83
CA GLY A 198 -2.49 -8.37 23.60
C GLY A 198 -1.23 -7.83 22.93
N CYS A 199 -1.34 -7.27 21.73
CA CYS A 199 -0.21 -6.71 20.98
C CYS A 199 0.13 -5.30 21.50
N ASP A 200 1.38 -5.11 21.91
CA ASP A 200 1.89 -3.81 22.37
C ASP A 200 2.30 -2.89 21.20
N ASP A 201 1.60 -2.95 20.05
CA ASP A 201 1.85 -2.09 18.89
C ASP A 201 0.70 -1.10 18.68
N PRO A 202 0.80 0.13 19.24
CA PRO A 202 -0.22 1.15 19.04
C PRO A 202 -0.41 1.52 17.56
N ILE A 203 0.67 1.52 16.77
CA ILE A 203 0.64 2.02 15.39
C ILE A 203 -0.29 1.16 14.54
N MET A 204 -0.27 -0.16 14.75
CA MET A 204 -1.18 -1.08 14.07
C MET A 204 -2.64 -0.75 14.35
N ILE A 205 -3.01 -0.60 15.63
CA ILE A 205 -4.39 -0.32 16.05
C ILE A 205 -4.85 0.99 15.42
N TRP A 206 -4.06 2.06 15.59
CA TRP A 206 -4.38 3.37 15.01
C TRP A 206 -4.54 3.31 13.49
N TYR A 207 -3.66 2.59 12.81
CA TYR A 207 -3.68 2.50 11.35
C TYR A 207 -4.94 1.78 10.83
N VAL A 208 -5.31 0.64 11.44
CA VAL A 208 -6.51 -0.12 11.04
C VAL A 208 -7.79 0.60 11.47
N MET A 209 -7.84 1.14 12.69
CA MET A 209 -9.00 1.88 13.19
C MET A 209 -9.28 3.14 12.37
N GLY A 210 -8.24 3.89 12.00
CA GLY A 210 -8.38 5.03 11.10
C GLY A 210 -8.94 4.62 9.72
N ALA A 211 -8.51 3.48 9.17
CA ALA A 211 -9.07 2.98 7.91
C ALA A 211 -10.56 2.62 8.02
N ILE A 212 -10.96 2.00 9.14
CA ILE A 212 -12.36 1.70 9.46
C ILE A 212 -13.16 3.01 9.55
N GLY A 213 -12.65 4.01 10.29
CA GLY A 213 -13.27 5.33 10.39
C GLY A 213 -13.47 6.02 9.05
N ASN A 214 -12.52 5.88 8.13
CA ASN A 214 -12.62 6.52 6.82
C ASN A 214 -13.51 5.79 5.81
N SER A 215 -13.71 4.48 5.97
CA SER A 215 -14.23 3.63 4.87
C SER A 215 -15.40 2.73 5.25
N CYS A 216 -15.70 2.60 6.55
CA CYS A 216 -16.76 1.75 7.07
C CYS A 216 -17.91 2.56 7.71
N THR A 217 -18.00 3.87 7.53
CA THR A 217 -19.00 4.73 8.20
C THR A 217 -20.43 4.39 7.84
N ASP A 218 -20.67 3.96 6.60
CA ASP A 218 -22.00 3.60 6.11
C ASP A 218 -22.45 2.21 6.58
N ASN A 219 -21.55 1.43 7.19
CA ASN A 219 -21.91 0.13 7.74
C ASN A 219 -22.63 0.34 9.09
N PRO A 220 -23.88 -0.15 9.24
CA PRO A 220 -24.69 0.11 10.42
C PRO A 220 -24.13 -0.50 11.72
N GLN A 221 -23.15 -1.42 11.62
CA GLN A 221 -22.50 -2.03 12.77
C GLN A 221 -21.26 -1.25 13.24
N THR A 222 -20.73 -0.31 12.46
CA THR A 222 -19.51 0.44 12.82
C THR A 222 -19.73 1.32 14.04
N LEU A 223 -20.77 2.18 14.01
CA LEU A 223 -21.04 3.10 15.12
C LEU A 223 -21.34 2.38 16.45
N PRO A 224 -22.24 1.37 16.51
CA PRO A 224 -22.48 0.61 17.74
C PRO A 224 -21.22 -0.03 18.31
N TRP A 225 -20.39 -0.63 17.45
CA TRP A 225 -19.15 -1.27 17.87
C TRP A 225 -18.12 -0.27 18.41
N LEU A 226 -17.96 0.89 17.76
CA LEU A 226 -17.06 1.94 18.26
C LEU A 226 -17.50 2.48 19.62
N LYS A 227 -18.82 2.64 19.85
CA LYS A 227 -19.35 3.04 21.17
C LYS A 227 -19.07 1.99 22.24
N GLU A 228 -19.19 0.71 21.91
CA GLU A 228 -18.83 -0.39 22.80
C GLU A 228 -17.33 -0.33 23.17
N LEU A 229 -16.45 -0.18 22.19
CA LEU A 229 -15.00 -0.02 22.41
C LEU A 229 -14.66 1.21 23.23
N ALA A 230 -15.38 2.32 23.04
CA ALA A 230 -15.17 3.54 23.81
C ALA A 230 -15.55 3.38 25.31
N HIS A 231 -16.33 2.35 25.66
CA HIS A 231 -16.64 2.00 27.04
C HIS A 231 -15.76 0.86 27.60
N ASP A 232 -14.99 0.18 26.75
CA ASP A 232 -14.15 -0.94 27.17
C ASP A 232 -12.92 -0.49 27.95
N THR A 233 -12.78 -0.98 29.18
CA THR A 233 -11.63 -0.71 30.06
C THR A 233 -10.49 -1.72 29.88
N GLY A 234 -10.62 -2.70 28.99
CA GLY A 234 -9.67 -3.78 28.79
C GLY A 234 -8.45 -3.41 27.93
N ASN A 235 -8.57 -2.41 27.06
CA ASN A 235 -7.47 -1.95 26.20
C ASN A 235 -7.56 -0.44 25.92
N ASP A 236 -6.77 0.34 26.66
CA ASP A 236 -6.78 1.81 26.57
C ASP A 236 -6.42 2.32 25.17
N LYS A 237 -5.53 1.64 24.44
CA LYS A 237 -5.14 2.06 23.07
C LYS A 237 -6.28 1.87 22.08
N LEU A 238 -7.02 0.77 22.20
CA LEU A 238 -8.18 0.51 21.36
C LEU A 238 -9.34 1.43 21.73
N ARG A 239 -9.53 1.72 23.02
CA ARG A 239 -10.48 2.72 23.50
C ARG A 239 -10.16 4.12 22.94
N ASP A 240 -8.91 4.57 23.06
CA ASP A 240 -8.45 5.86 22.53
C ASP A 240 -8.67 5.96 21.01
N ALA A 241 -8.32 4.89 20.27
CA ALA A 241 -8.56 4.82 18.84
C ALA A 241 -10.05 4.85 18.46
N ALA A 242 -10.91 4.18 19.21
CA ALA A 242 -12.35 4.24 18.99
C ALA A 242 -12.90 5.65 19.25
N ILE A 243 -12.43 6.32 20.31
CA ILE A 243 -12.82 7.68 20.68
C ILE A 243 -12.39 8.69 19.61
N GLU A 244 -11.20 8.56 19.06
CA GLU A 244 -10.75 9.39 17.93
C GLU A 244 -11.64 9.18 16.71
N VAL A 245 -11.89 7.92 16.31
CA VAL A 245 -12.74 7.62 15.15
C VAL A 245 -14.18 8.13 15.33
N LEU A 246 -14.76 7.98 16.53
CA LEU A 246 -16.06 8.56 16.87
C LEU A 246 -16.06 10.08 16.71
N GLY A 247 -15.01 10.74 17.18
CA GLY A 247 -14.83 12.18 17.08
C GLY A 247 -14.68 12.70 15.66
N GLU A 248 -13.96 11.97 14.81
CA GLU A 248 -13.70 12.39 13.43
C GLU A 248 -14.88 12.14 12.48
N HIS A 249 -15.64 11.07 12.70
CA HIS A 249 -16.61 10.58 11.71
C HIS A 249 -18.07 10.52 12.19
N PHE A 250 -18.32 10.57 13.49
CA PHE A 250 -19.66 10.33 14.05
C PHE A 250 -20.13 11.39 15.04
N LEU A 251 -19.46 12.54 15.12
CA LEU A 251 -19.76 13.54 16.15
C LEU A 251 -21.09 14.28 15.93
N SER A 252 -21.65 14.23 14.71
CA SER A 252 -23.00 14.73 14.43
C SER A 252 -24.11 13.84 15.01
N ASP A 253 -23.80 12.61 15.44
CA ASP A 253 -24.73 11.78 16.20
C ASP A 253 -24.82 12.28 17.66
N PRO A 254 -26.02 12.64 18.15
CA PRO A 254 -26.18 13.22 19.49
C PRO A 254 -25.65 12.33 20.63
N GLU A 255 -25.81 11.01 20.49
CA GLU A 255 -25.34 10.07 21.50
C GLU A 255 -23.81 9.93 21.48
N THR A 256 -23.16 10.02 20.31
CA THR A 256 -21.70 10.11 20.20
C THR A 256 -21.16 11.39 20.84
N TYR A 257 -21.79 12.54 20.54
CA TYR A 257 -21.41 13.82 21.16
C TYR A 257 -21.51 13.76 22.69
N LYS A 258 -22.60 13.19 23.20
CA LYS A 258 -22.83 13.00 24.64
C LYS A 258 -21.77 12.09 25.26
N LEU A 259 -21.49 10.94 24.63
CA LEU A 259 -20.45 10.01 25.07
C LEU A 259 -19.10 10.72 25.18
N LEU A 260 -18.67 11.40 24.12
CA LEU A 260 -17.37 12.08 24.11
C LEU A 260 -17.31 13.24 25.09
N SER A 261 -18.43 13.94 25.31
CA SER A 261 -18.54 14.99 26.33
C SER A 261 -18.41 14.43 27.75
N ASP A 262 -18.96 13.24 27.99
CA ASP A 262 -18.84 12.56 29.28
C ASP A 262 -17.41 12.07 29.52
N VAL A 263 -16.77 11.50 28.50
CA VAL A 263 -15.34 11.11 28.52
C VAL A 263 -14.46 12.34 28.79
N ALA A 264 -14.65 13.44 28.06
CA ALA A 264 -13.85 14.65 28.22
C ALA A 264 -13.92 15.26 29.64
N ARG A 265 -15.00 15.01 30.40
CA ARG A 265 -15.20 15.54 31.75
C ARG A 265 -14.75 14.59 32.85
N HIS A 266 -14.97 13.28 32.66
CA HIS A 266 -14.88 12.31 33.76
C HIS A 266 -13.82 11.24 33.55
N GLU A 267 -13.25 11.10 32.36
CA GLU A 267 -12.20 10.11 32.12
C GLU A 267 -10.95 10.44 32.95
N SER A 268 -10.47 9.42 33.65
CA SER A 268 -9.29 9.46 34.50
C SER A 268 -8.00 9.51 33.68
N ASP A 269 -7.94 8.76 32.59
CA ASP A 269 -6.81 8.78 31.65
C ASP A 269 -6.75 10.13 30.93
N GLU A 270 -5.64 10.84 31.10
CA GLU A 270 -5.45 12.17 30.51
C GLU A 270 -5.38 12.13 28.98
N THR A 271 -4.78 11.09 28.40
CA THR A 271 -4.66 10.94 26.95
C THR A 271 -6.04 10.82 26.33
N ILE A 272 -6.84 9.89 26.84
CA ILE A 272 -8.19 9.60 26.34
C ILE A 272 -9.11 10.81 26.54
N ARG A 273 -9.03 11.45 27.71
CA ARG A 273 -9.77 12.69 28.00
C ARG A 273 -9.42 13.80 26.99
N LEU A 274 -8.13 13.97 26.67
CA LEU A 274 -7.67 14.97 25.70
C LEU A 274 -8.09 14.63 24.27
N THR A 275 -8.11 13.35 23.88
CA THR A 275 -8.60 12.90 22.57
C THR A 275 -10.06 13.30 22.40
N ALA A 276 -10.92 13.00 23.37
CA ALA A 276 -12.33 13.38 23.35
C ALA A 276 -12.51 14.91 23.31
N PHE A 277 -11.74 15.66 24.11
CA PHE A 277 -11.79 17.12 24.10
C PHE A 277 -11.39 17.71 22.74
N ARG A 278 -10.31 17.21 22.12
CA ARG A 278 -9.84 17.66 20.80
C ARG A 278 -10.87 17.39 19.71
N ALA A 279 -11.51 16.21 19.74
CA ALA A 279 -12.58 15.88 18.81
C ALA A 279 -13.73 16.90 18.87
N ILE A 280 -14.22 17.20 20.08
CA ILE A 280 -15.29 18.18 20.29
C ILE A 280 -14.86 19.57 19.81
N ALA A 281 -13.67 20.03 20.18
CA ALA A 281 -13.16 21.34 19.80
C ALA A 281 -13.00 21.50 18.28
N LYS A 282 -12.48 20.47 17.59
CA LYS A 282 -12.32 20.45 16.13
C LYS A 282 -13.66 20.58 15.42
N HIS A 283 -14.69 19.85 15.89
CA HIS A 283 -16.02 19.96 15.30
C HIS A 283 -16.67 21.31 15.57
N ALA A 284 -16.56 21.86 16.78
CA ALA A 284 -17.08 23.20 17.07
C ALA A 284 -16.44 24.27 16.17
N GLU A 285 -15.13 24.19 15.94
CA GLU A 285 -14.43 25.08 15.00
C GLU A 285 -14.93 24.90 13.56
N GLN A 286 -15.14 23.66 13.12
CA GLN A 286 -15.64 23.36 11.77
C GLN A 286 -17.08 23.83 11.57
N THR A 287 -17.99 23.55 12.51
CA THR A 287 -19.37 24.04 12.49
C THR A 287 -19.42 25.55 12.46
N LYS A 288 -18.56 26.24 13.22
CA LYS A 288 -18.48 27.71 13.20
C LYS A 288 -18.02 28.26 11.84
N LYS A 289 -17.12 27.57 11.14
CA LYS A 289 -16.67 27.94 9.79
C LYS A 289 -17.75 27.73 8.73
N GLU A 290 -18.49 26.62 8.83
CA GLU A 290 -19.51 26.22 7.84
C GLU A 290 -20.86 26.90 8.08
N HIS A 291 -21.22 27.11 9.36
CA HIS A 291 -22.49 27.64 9.83
C HIS A 291 -22.30 28.68 10.96
N PRO A 292 -21.84 29.90 10.62
CA PRO A 292 -21.52 30.93 11.62
C PRO A 292 -22.73 31.33 12.49
N ASP A 293 -23.95 31.29 11.92
CA ASP A 293 -25.20 31.65 12.61
C ASP A 293 -25.73 30.55 13.57
N GLU A 294 -25.29 29.29 13.41
CA GLU A 294 -25.69 28.16 14.28
C GLU A 294 -24.70 27.92 15.44
N SER A 295 -23.52 28.56 15.37
CA SER A 295 -22.43 28.37 16.33
C SER A 295 -22.70 28.90 17.74
N GLU A 296 -23.74 29.72 17.94
CA GLU A 296 -24.14 30.23 19.26
C GLU A 296 -24.86 29.17 20.11
N THR A 297 -25.17 27.99 19.56
CA THR A 297 -25.93 26.93 20.25
C THR A 297 -25.09 25.74 20.71
N PHE A 298 -23.81 25.66 20.32
CA PHE A 298 -22.90 24.63 20.84
C PHE A 298 -22.25 25.13 22.14
N PRO A 299 -22.31 24.35 23.24
CA PRO A 299 -21.73 24.72 24.53
C PRO A 299 -20.20 24.71 24.54
#